data_AF-A0A9D1EXW8-F1
#
_entry.id   AF-A0A9D1EXW8-F1
#
_cell.length_a   1.000
_cell.length_b   1.000
_cell.length_c   1.000
_cell.angle_alpha   90.00
_cell.angle_beta   90.00
_cell.angle_gamma   90.00
#
_symmetry.space_group_name_H-M   'P 1'
#
loop_
_entity.id
_entity.type
_entity.pdbx_description
1 polymer ?
#
loop_
_entity_poly.entity_id
_entity_poly.type
_entity_poly.pdbx_seq_one_letter_code
_entity_poly.pdbx_strand_id
1 'polypeptide(L)'
;MVTWWQSLLISMAPAAIAAFAAWYVAYCQIRNTKRELQVKYENENRLHISKMRFDTEFSIYKELCEKFVTMVFDVMNLFPEGIYFEPPDEQSKQEYHLQLYKKCESSFNEANLAVNKYACFIAKTIFDEFVAIKQKCVIQINWFFQYQVRHSSDDKVTECFLRTSEIRQDLNTMMEKLRQHISSLNNSTGASKEEKNKNAD
;
A
#
# COMPACT_ATOMS: atom_id res chain seq x y z
N MET A 1 70.68 50.32 15.81
CA MET A 1 71.02 48.88 15.85
C MET A 1 69.74 48.10 16.04
N VAL A 2 69.21 47.51 14.97
CA VAL A 2 68.13 46.51 15.08
C VAL A 2 68.80 45.24 15.60
N THR A 3 68.34 44.71 16.73
CA THR A 3 68.96 43.52 17.35
C THR A 3 68.65 42.30 16.49
N TRP A 4 69.62 41.39 16.35
CA TRP A 4 69.56 40.21 15.46
C TRP A 4 68.29 39.35 15.65
N TRP A 5 67.70 39.37 16.84
CA TRP A 5 66.44 38.70 17.18
C TRP A 5 65.19 39.35 16.58
N GLN A 6 65.18 40.68 16.37
CA GLN A 6 64.06 41.39 15.73
C GLN A 6 63.93 41.04 14.24
N SER A 7 65.06 40.88 13.54
CA SER A 7 65.06 40.42 12.13
C SER A 7 64.61 38.97 11.98
N LEU A 8 64.88 38.14 12.99
CA LEU A 8 64.48 36.72 13.04
C LEU A 8 62.96 36.58 13.25
N LEU A 9 62.35 37.46 14.05
CA LEU A 9 60.90 37.53 14.25
C LEU A 9 60.13 37.99 13.00
N ILE A 10 60.68 38.91 12.22
CA ILE A 10 60.05 39.39 10.97
C ILE A 10 60.09 38.30 9.87
N SER A 11 61.15 37.50 9.83
CA SER A 11 61.31 36.36 8.90
C SER A 11 60.35 35.21 9.19
N MET A 12 60.00 34.97 10.46
CA MET A 12 59.08 33.90 10.86
C MET A 12 57.60 34.26 10.74
N ALA A 13 57.26 35.55 10.66
CA ALA A 13 55.87 36.01 10.56
C ALA A 13 55.12 35.49 9.31
N PRO A 14 55.70 35.47 8.09
CA PRO A 14 55.04 34.91 6.90
C PRO A 14 54.76 33.42 7.01
N ALA A 15 55.71 32.65 7.58
CA ALA A 15 55.55 31.21 7.76
C ALA A 15 54.44 30.86 8.78
N ALA A 16 54.36 31.63 9.87
CA ALA A 16 53.28 31.49 10.85
C ALA A 16 51.91 31.82 10.22
N ILE A 17 51.81 32.91 9.46
CA ILE A 17 50.56 33.29 8.76
C ILE A 17 50.14 32.21 7.76
N ALA A 18 51.08 31.67 6.98
CA ALA A 18 50.80 30.59 6.03
C ALA A 18 50.33 29.31 6.74
N ALA A 19 50.93 28.96 7.89
CA ALA A 19 50.51 27.81 8.69
C ALA A 19 49.09 27.99 9.28
N PHE A 20 48.77 29.19 9.79
CA PHE A 20 47.42 29.52 10.25
C PHE A 20 46.39 29.49 9.12
N ALA A 21 46.74 30.02 7.94
CA ALA A 21 45.89 29.98 6.76
C ALA A 21 45.63 28.54 6.30
N ALA A 22 46.67 27.70 6.22
CA ALA A 22 46.55 26.28 5.88
C ALA A 22 45.69 25.51 6.89
N TRP A 23 45.90 25.76 8.20
CA TRP A 23 45.08 25.17 9.26
C TRP A 23 43.62 25.61 9.16
N TYR A 24 43.36 26.89 8.91
CA TYR A 24 42.01 27.42 8.75
C TYR A 24 41.31 26.82 7.51
N VAL A 25 42.01 26.70 6.38
CA VAL A 25 41.50 26.04 5.17
C VAL A 25 41.19 24.57 5.45
N ALA A 26 42.08 23.83 6.11
CA ALA A 26 41.84 22.44 6.49
C ALA A 26 40.64 22.31 7.45
N TYR A 27 40.49 23.22 8.41
CA TYR A 27 39.34 23.29 9.30
C TYR A 27 38.03 23.55 8.55
N CYS A 28 38.04 24.50 7.60
CA CYS A 28 36.90 24.78 6.73
C CYS A 28 36.53 23.58 5.86
N GLN A 29 37.51 22.87 5.30
CA GLN A 29 37.28 21.64 4.53
C GLN A 29 36.61 20.58 5.40
N ILE A 30 37.19 20.24 6.56
CA ILE A 30 36.63 19.24 7.49
C ILE A 30 35.19 19.61 7.90
N ARG A 31 34.92 20.90 8.17
CA ARG A 31 33.59 21.38 8.52
C ARG A 31 32.59 21.19 7.37
N ASN A 32 32.99 21.49 6.14
CA ASN A 32 32.15 21.31 4.96
C ASN A 32 31.89 19.82 4.70
N THR A 33 32.91 18.97 4.77
CA THR A 33 32.76 17.52 4.60
C THR A 33 31.84 16.92 5.65
N LYS A 34 31.93 17.37 6.91
CA LYS A 34 31.01 16.95 7.98
C LYS A 34 29.56 17.33 7.68
N ARG A 35 29.33 18.54 7.15
CA ARG A 35 27.99 18.99 6.73
C ARG A 35 27.45 18.15 5.58
N GLU A 36 28.25 17.88 4.56
CA GLU A 36 27.85 17.04 3.43
C GLU A 36 27.51 15.62 3.88
N LEU A 37 28.30 15.03 4.77
CA LEU A 37 28.03 13.71 5.34
C LEU A 37 26.73 13.70 6.16
N GLN A 38 26.47 14.75 6.95
CA GLN A 38 25.22 14.88 7.69
C GLN A 38 24.01 14.93 6.76
N VAL A 39 24.08 15.76 5.70
CA VAL A 39 23.00 15.85 4.70
C VAL A 39 22.80 14.52 3.96
N LYS A 40 23.88 13.81 3.62
CA LYS A 40 23.80 12.47 3.00
C LYS A 40 23.12 11.47 3.95
N TYR A 41 23.55 11.41 5.20
CA TYR A 41 22.98 10.53 6.21
C TYR A 41 21.49 10.82 6.47
N GLU A 42 21.11 12.10 6.62
CA GLU A 42 19.70 12.49 6.79
C GLU A 42 18.85 12.09 5.58
N ASN A 43 19.39 12.23 4.37
CA ASN A 43 18.71 11.81 3.15
C ASN A 43 18.55 10.29 3.05
N GLU A 44 19.60 9.53 3.34
CA GLU A 44 19.56 8.07 3.37
C GLU A 44 18.55 7.57 4.42
N ASN A 45 18.55 8.17 5.61
CA ASN A 45 17.59 7.83 6.66
C ASN A 45 16.15 8.14 6.23
N ARG A 46 15.89 9.30 5.62
CA ARG A 46 14.56 9.64 5.06
C ARG A 46 14.11 8.66 3.98
N LEU A 47 15.01 8.29 3.07
CA LEU A 47 14.73 7.29 2.02
C LEU A 47 14.42 5.93 2.63
N HIS A 48 15.18 5.52 3.66
CA HIS A 48 14.95 4.26 4.37
C HIS A 48 13.58 4.23 5.06
N ILE A 49 13.22 5.29 5.79
CA ILE A 49 11.91 5.41 6.44
C ILE A 49 10.77 5.38 5.41
N SER A 50 10.92 6.12 4.31
CA SER A 50 9.90 6.14 3.25
C SER A 50 9.72 4.78 2.60
N LYS A 51 10.82 4.05 2.37
CA LYS A 51 10.77 2.69 1.83
C LYS A 51 10.08 1.73 2.79
N MET A 52 10.44 1.75 4.09
CA MET A 52 9.79 0.90 5.09
C MET A 52 8.29 1.17 5.19
N ARG A 53 7.89 2.45 5.13
CA ARG A 53 6.48 2.84 5.11
C ARG A 53 5.76 2.30 3.88
N PHE A 54 6.34 2.46 2.69
CA PHE A 54 5.78 1.92 1.45
C PHE A 54 5.65 0.39 1.51
N ASP A 55 6.70 -0.32 1.94
CA ASP A 55 6.69 -1.77 2.05
C ASP A 55 5.57 -2.25 3.01
N THR A 56 5.35 -1.51 4.11
CA THR A 56 4.27 -1.78 5.07
C THR A 56 2.88 -1.55 4.46
N GLU A 57 2.66 -0.38 3.84
CA GLU A 57 1.38 -0.06 3.19
C GLU A 57 1.08 -1.04 2.04
N PHE A 58 2.08 -1.39 1.23
CA PHE A 58 1.96 -2.38 0.17
C PHE A 58 1.58 -3.77 0.71
N SER A 59 2.19 -4.20 1.82
CA SER A 59 1.86 -5.47 2.47
C SER A 59 0.40 -5.50 2.96
N ILE A 60 -0.10 -4.39 3.51
CA ILE A 60 -1.50 -4.24 3.92
C ILE A 60 -2.43 -4.41 2.71
N TYR A 61 -2.14 -3.70 1.61
CA TYR A 61 -2.95 -3.80 0.40
C TYR A 61 -2.94 -5.20 -0.22
N LYS A 62 -1.79 -5.90 -0.16
CA LYS A 62 -1.68 -7.29 -0.62
C LYS A 62 -2.63 -8.21 0.17
N GLU A 63 -2.62 -8.12 1.51
CA GLU A 63 -3.48 -8.93 2.37
C GLU A 63 -4.97 -8.62 2.13
N LEU A 64 -5.34 -7.34 2.04
CA LEU A 64 -6.71 -6.93 1.75
C LEU A 64 -7.20 -7.48 0.40
N CYS A 65 -6.38 -7.34 -0.65
CA CYS A 65 -6.71 -7.88 -1.97
C CYS A 65 -6.93 -9.39 -1.94
N GLU A 66 -6.05 -10.14 -1.29
CA GLU A 66 -6.18 -11.60 -1.19
C GLU A 66 -7.51 -12.00 -0.56
N LYS A 67 -7.90 -11.36 0.55
CA LYS A 67 -9.14 -11.66 1.25
C LYS A 67 -10.37 -11.26 0.45
N PHE A 68 -10.36 -10.09 -0.19
CA PHE A 68 -11.50 -9.62 -0.99
C PHE A 68 -11.68 -10.39 -2.29
N VAL A 69 -10.60 -10.78 -2.97
CA VAL A 69 -10.67 -11.64 -4.15
C VAL A 69 -11.26 -13.00 -3.78
N THR A 70 -10.79 -13.59 -2.68
CA THR A 70 -11.32 -14.87 -2.19
C THR A 70 -12.81 -14.76 -1.85
N MET A 71 -13.22 -13.72 -1.10
CA MET A 71 -14.62 -13.46 -0.78
C MET A 71 -15.47 -13.29 -2.03
N VAL A 72 -15.06 -12.43 -2.98
CA VAL A 72 -15.82 -12.19 -4.22
C VAL A 72 -15.94 -13.48 -5.03
N PHE A 73 -14.87 -14.27 -5.13
CA PHE A 73 -14.91 -15.55 -5.82
C PHE A 73 -15.92 -16.52 -5.20
N ASP A 74 -15.94 -16.64 -3.87
CA ASP A 74 -16.93 -17.48 -3.18
C ASP A 74 -18.37 -16.95 -3.33
N VAL A 75 -18.56 -15.63 -3.31
CA VAL A 75 -19.86 -14.99 -3.57
C VAL A 75 -20.33 -15.26 -4.99
N MET A 76 -19.42 -15.22 -5.98
CA MET A 76 -19.76 -15.53 -7.37
C MET A 76 -20.19 -16.99 -7.53
N ASN A 77 -19.66 -17.92 -6.73
CA ASN A 77 -20.07 -19.33 -6.76
C ASN A 77 -21.48 -19.56 -6.20
N LEU A 78 -22.06 -18.60 -5.48
CA LEU A 78 -23.46 -18.69 -5.03
C LEU A 78 -24.45 -18.57 -6.19
N PHE A 79 -24.13 -17.71 -7.17
CA PHE A 79 -24.92 -17.51 -8.39
C PHE A 79 -23.96 -17.42 -9.58
N PRO A 80 -23.44 -18.57 -10.03
CA PRO A 80 -22.34 -18.64 -11.00
C PRO A 80 -22.79 -18.25 -12.40
N GLU A 81 -21.94 -17.52 -13.11
CA GLU A 81 -22.17 -17.23 -14.52
C GLU A 81 -21.69 -18.37 -15.41
N GLY A 82 -22.45 -18.68 -16.46
CA GLY A 82 -22.08 -19.69 -17.45
C GLY A 82 -22.50 -21.10 -17.04
N ILE A 83 -21.62 -22.08 -17.28
CA ILE A 83 -21.89 -23.50 -17.03
C ILE A 83 -21.45 -23.84 -15.62
N TYR A 84 -22.36 -24.37 -14.81
CA TYR A 84 -22.07 -24.83 -13.45
C TYR A 84 -22.68 -26.21 -13.21
N PHE A 85 -22.16 -26.89 -12.20
CA PHE A 85 -22.68 -28.17 -11.73
C PHE A 85 -23.66 -27.94 -10.61
N GLU A 86 -24.81 -28.60 -10.68
CA GLU A 86 -25.79 -28.67 -9.60
C GLU A 86 -26.19 -30.14 -9.43
N PRO A 87 -26.18 -30.68 -8.21
CA PRO A 87 -26.61 -32.05 -7.97
C PRO A 87 -28.06 -32.26 -8.44
N PRO A 88 -28.36 -33.39 -9.11
CA PRO A 88 -29.69 -33.64 -9.66
C PRO A 88 -30.72 -34.00 -8.58
N ASP A 89 -30.28 -34.51 -7.43
CA ASP A 89 -31.15 -34.90 -6.33
C ASP A 89 -31.31 -33.78 -5.29
N GLU A 90 -32.54 -33.61 -4.79
CA GLU A 90 -32.90 -32.48 -3.93
C GLU A 90 -32.12 -32.46 -2.62
N GLN A 91 -31.85 -33.63 -2.04
CA GLN A 91 -31.12 -33.74 -0.78
C GLN A 91 -29.64 -33.32 -0.93
N SER A 92 -28.94 -33.84 -1.96
CA SER A 92 -27.56 -33.43 -2.23
C SER A 92 -27.48 -31.99 -2.70
N LYS A 93 -28.51 -31.47 -3.40
CA LYS A 93 -28.61 -30.07 -3.78
C LYS A 93 -28.69 -29.15 -2.55
N GLN A 94 -29.55 -29.48 -1.58
CA GLN A 94 -29.65 -28.72 -0.32
C GLN A 94 -28.33 -28.74 0.46
N GLU A 95 -27.69 -29.91 0.56
CA GLU A 95 -26.39 -30.02 1.23
C GLU A 95 -25.30 -29.21 0.51
N TYR A 96 -25.27 -29.29 -0.82
CA TYR A 96 -24.36 -28.52 -1.67
C TYR A 96 -24.54 -27.00 -1.49
N HIS A 97 -25.78 -26.51 -1.52
CA HIS A 97 -26.06 -25.09 -1.27
C HIS A 97 -25.66 -24.66 0.13
N LEU A 98 -25.91 -25.48 1.14
CA LEU A 98 -25.48 -25.18 2.51
C LEU A 98 -23.95 -25.11 2.63
N GLN A 99 -23.22 -25.97 1.91
CA GLN A 99 -21.76 -25.94 1.87
C GLN A 99 -21.24 -24.67 1.19
N LEU A 100 -21.81 -24.28 0.05
CA LEU A 100 -21.49 -23.02 -0.63
C LEU A 100 -21.73 -21.80 0.28
N TYR A 101 -22.89 -21.76 0.94
CA TYR A 101 -23.23 -20.69 1.89
C TYR A 101 -22.20 -20.60 3.02
N LYS A 102 -21.89 -21.71 3.70
CA LYS A 102 -20.93 -21.73 4.81
C LYS A 102 -19.53 -21.31 4.39
N LYS A 103 -19.08 -21.75 3.21
CA LYS A 103 -17.79 -21.34 2.65
C LYS A 103 -17.74 -19.82 2.43
N CYS A 104 -18.78 -19.28 1.80
CA CYS A 104 -18.90 -17.85 1.53
C CYS A 104 -19.01 -17.02 2.81
N GLU A 105 -19.73 -17.49 3.83
CA GLU A 105 -19.81 -16.84 5.14
C GLU A 105 -18.43 -16.76 5.80
N SER A 106 -17.64 -17.84 5.73
CA SER A 106 -16.27 -17.86 6.25
C SER A 106 -15.39 -16.83 5.56
N SER A 107 -15.33 -16.83 4.22
CA SER A 107 -14.48 -15.89 3.48
C SER A 107 -14.95 -14.44 3.61
N PHE A 108 -16.26 -14.20 3.72
CA PHE A 108 -16.82 -12.88 4.03
C PHE A 108 -16.34 -12.37 5.39
N ASN A 109 -16.39 -13.21 6.42
CA ASN A 109 -15.94 -12.84 7.76
C ASN A 109 -14.44 -12.50 7.80
N GLU A 110 -13.61 -13.27 7.07
CA GLU A 110 -12.18 -12.97 6.93
C GLU A 110 -11.93 -11.62 6.26
N ALA A 111 -12.62 -11.33 5.14
CA ALA A 111 -12.49 -10.05 4.45
C ALA A 111 -12.98 -8.88 5.30
N ASN A 112 -14.10 -9.05 6.02
CA ASN A 112 -14.64 -8.04 6.92
C ASN A 112 -13.70 -7.78 8.11
N LEU A 113 -13.06 -8.82 8.66
CA LEU A 113 -12.05 -8.65 9.69
C LEU A 113 -10.83 -7.88 9.17
N ALA A 114 -10.33 -8.26 7.98
CA ALA A 114 -9.15 -7.63 7.39
C ALA A 114 -9.36 -6.14 7.11
N VAL A 115 -10.49 -5.75 6.51
CA VAL A 115 -10.76 -4.32 6.21
C VAL A 115 -10.87 -3.48 7.48
N ASN A 116 -11.49 -4.01 8.54
CA ASN A 116 -11.61 -3.30 9.81
C ASN A 116 -10.26 -3.22 10.55
N LYS A 117 -9.45 -4.28 10.49
CA LYS A 117 -8.10 -4.32 11.08
C LYS A 117 -7.20 -3.22 10.51
N TYR A 118 -7.34 -2.93 9.22
CA TYR A 118 -6.50 -1.97 8.51
C TYR A 118 -7.14 -0.61 8.24
N ALA A 119 -8.35 -0.36 8.73
CA ALA A 119 -9.13 0.84 8.44
C ALA A 119 -8.37 2.15 8.71
N CYS A 120 -7.60 2.21 9.80
CA CYS A 120 -6.82 3.39 10.18
C CYS A 120 -5.54 3.59 9.34
N PHE A 121 -5.12 2.57 8.58
CA PHE A 121 -3.82 2.54 7.89
C PHE A 121 -3.93 2.68 6.38
N ILE A 122 -5.14 2.63 5.83
CA ILE A 122 -5.39 2.76 4.39
C ILE A 122 -6.05 4.10 4.07
N ALA A 123 -5.88 4.56 2.83
CA ALA A 123 -6.55 5.79 2.38
C ALA A 123 -8.07 5.61 2.42
N LYS A 124 -8.79 6.62 2.93
CA LYS A 124 -10.25 6.60 3.05
C LYS A 124 -10.95 6.25 1.73
N THR A 125 -10.47 6.81 0.63
CA THR A 125 -11.01 6.52 -0.70
C THR A 125 -10.91 5.04 -1.06
N ILE A 126 -9.80 4.38 -0.74
CA ILE A 126 -9.62 2.94 -0.98
C ILE A 126 -10.47 2.10 -0.02
N PHE A 127 -10.57 2.51 1.26
CA PHE A 127 -11.44 1.87 2.24
C PHE A 127 -12.90 1.87 1.79
N ASP A 128 -13.39 3.01 1.28
CA ASP A 128 -14.78 3.16 0.83
C ASP A 128 -15.10 2.20 -0.34
N GLU A 129 -14.15 1.92 -1.24
CA GLU A 129 -14.32 0.94 -2.33
C GLU A 129 -14.47 -0.50 -1.79
N PHE A 130 -13.63 -0.89 -0.83
CA PHE A 130 -13.75 -2.20 -0.17
C PHE A 130 -15.11 -2.35 0.52
N VAL A 131 -15.57 -1.29 1.20
CA VAL A 131 -16.88 -1.29 1.88
C VAL A 131 -18.04 -1.41 0.89
N ALA A 132 -17.97 -0.73 -0.26
CA ALA A 132 -19.00 -0.81 -1.29
C ALA A 132 -19.16 -2.23 -1.84
N ILE A 133 -18.05 -2.90 -2.17
CA ILE A 133 -18.07 -4.31 -2.61
C ILE A 133 -18.66 -5.20 -1.51
N LYS A 134 -18.18 -5.03 -0.28
CA LYS A 134 -18.67 -5.80 0.88
C LYS A 134 -20.19 -5.71 1.04
N GLN A 135 -20.77 -4.52 0.88
CA GLN A 135 -22.22 -4.32 0.98
C GLN A 135 -22.98 -5.13 -0.06
N LYS A 136 -22.53 -5.13 -1.32
CA LYS A 136 -23.15 -5.95 -2.38
C LYS A 136 -23.02 -7.45 -2.09
N CYS A 137 -21.86 -7.89 -1.60
CA CYS A 137 -21.64 -9.28 -1.20
C CYS A 137 -22.61 -9.73 -0.09
N VAL A 138 -22.85 -8.90 0.94
CA VAL A 138 -23.82 -9.22 2.00
C VAL A 138 -25.22 -9.45 1.43
N ILE A 139 -25.67 -8.57 0.53
CA ILE A 139 -26.99 -8.70 -0.10
C ILE A 139 -27.07 -10.03 -0.86
N GLN A 140 -26.03 -10.36 -1.62
CA GLN A 140 -25.96 -11.62 -2.37
C GLN A 140 -26.02 -12.86 -1.47
N ILE A 141 -25.24 -12.88 -0.38
CA ILE A 141 -25.22 -13.98 0.60
C ILE A 141 -26.60 -14.16 1.25
N ASN A 142 -27.22 -13.06 1.67
CA ASN A 142 -28.54 -13.10 2.29
C ASN A 142 -29.61 -13.64 1.32
N TRP A 143 -29.54 -13.25 0.05
CA TRP A 143 -30.50 -13.69 -0.96
C TRP A 143 -30.29 -15.15 -1.35
N PHE A 144 -29.04 -15.60 -1.43
CA PHE A 144 -28.75 -17.02 -1.59
C PHE A 144 -29.35 -17.85 -0.45
N PHE A 145 -29.18 -17.41 0.79
CA PHE A 145 -29.78 -18.08 1.94
C PHE A 145 -31.32 -18.10 1.87
N GLN A 146 -31.94 -17.01 1.46
CA GLN A 146 -33.41 -16.95 1.33
C GLN A 146 -33.95 -17.85 0.22
N TYR A 147 -33.35 -17.83 -0.96
CA TYR A 147 -33.89 -18.49 -2.15
C TYR A 147 -33.41 -19.94 -2.30
N GLN A 148 -32.13 -20.21 -2.02
CA GLN A 148 -31.50 -21.51 -2.29
C GLN A 148 -31.40 -22.42 -1.06
N VAL A 149 -31.45 -21.85 0.16
CA VAL A 149 -31.37 -22.61 1.41
C VAL A 149 -32.72 -22.68 2.14
N ARG A 150 -33.46 -21.57 2.22
CA ARG A 150 -34.78 -21.52 2.86
C ARG A 150 -35.95 -21.75 1.92
N HIS A 151 -35.74 -21.73 0.60
CA HIS A 151 -36.77 -21.88 -0.41
C HIS A 151 -37.95 -20.88 -0.24
N SER A 152 -37.62 -19.59 -0.11
CA SER A 152 -38.64 -18.52 -0.09
C SER A 152 -39.46 -18.49 -1.38
N SER A 153 -40.72 -18.06 -1.30
CA SER A 153 -41.63 -17.96 -2.47
C SER A 153 -41.43 -16.71 -3.33
N ASP A 154 -40.58 -15.78 -2.90
CA ASP A 154 -40.16 -14.62 -3.68
C ASP A 154 -39.04 -15.05 -4.64
N ASP A 155 -39.19 -14.82 -5.94
CA ASP A 155 -38.19 -15.22 -6.94
C ASP A 155 -37.54 -14.00 -7.58
N LYS A 156 -36.42 -13.58 -6.99
CA LYS A 156 -35.52 -12.56 -7.54
C LYS A 156 -34.19 -13.15 -7.98
N VAL A 157 -34.17 -14.44 -8.33
CA VAL A 157 -32.94 -15.15 -8.70
C VAL A 157 -32.24 -14.48 -9.89
N THR A 158 -32.99 -13.95 -10.86
CA THR A 158 -32.42 -13.21 -12.00
C THR A 158 -31.63 -11.97 -11.55
N GLU A 159 -32.11 -11.23 -10.55
CA GLU A 159 -31.42 -10.07 -10.01
C GLU A 159 -30.13 -10.49 -9.28
N CYS A 160 -30.11 -11.65 -8.63
CA CYS A 160 -28.88 -12.21 -8.06
C CYS A 160 -27.81 -12.40 -9.14
N PHE A 161 -28.14 -13.02 -10.27
CA PHE A 161 -27.17 -13.24 -11.35
C PHE A 161 -26.62 -11.93 -11.92
N LEU A 162 -27.47 -10.91 -12.11
CA LEU A 162 -27.02 -9.59 -12.53
C LEU A 162 -26.05 -8.96 -11.52
N ARG A 163 -26.38 -9.09 -10.22
CA ARG A 163 -25.51 -8.59 -9.15
C ARG A 163 -24.16 -9.31 -9.11
N THR A 164 -24.10 -10.60 -9.44
CA THR A 164 -22.82 -11.33 -9.58
C THR A 164 -21.91 -10.64 -10.61
N SER A 165 -22.46 -10.27 -11.77
CA SER A 165 -21.71 -9.56 -12.81
C SER A 165 -21.22 -8.19 -12.34
N GLU A 166 -22.08 -7.43 -11.66
CA GLU A 166 -21.72 -6.13 -11.09
C GLU A 166 -20.61 -6.24 -10.05
N ILE A 167 -20.70 -7.19 -9.11
CA ILE A 167 -19.69 -7.40 -8.06
C ILE A 167 -18.32 -7.68 -8.69
N ARG A 168 -18.28 -8.50 -9.75
CA ARG A 168 -17.05 -8.77 -10.49
C ARG A 168 -16.49 -7.51 -11.15
N GLN A 169 -17.35 -6.67 -11.75
CA GLN A 169 -16.93 -5.42 -12.36
C GLN A 169 -16.41 -4.42 -11.32
N ASP A 170 -17.05 -4.34 -10.15
CA ASP A 170 -16.64 -3.48 -9.04
C ASP A 170 -15.28 -3.92 -8.49
N LEU A 171 -15.04 -5.23 -8.36
CA LEU A 171 -13.74 -5.77 -7.98
C LEU A 171 -12.64 -5.35 -8.95
N ASN A 172 -12.87 -5.49 -10.26
CA ASN A 172 -11.91 -5.09 -11.29
C ASN A 172 -11.62 -3.58 -11.24
N THR A 173 -12.67 -2.78 -11.02
CA THR A 173 -12.56 -1.32 -10.91
C THR A 173 -11.75 -0.92 -9.68
N MET A 174 -12.02 -1.54 -8.53
CA MET A 174 -11.26 -1.32 -7.30
C MET A 174 -9.79 -1.74 -7.47
N MET A 175 -9.51 -2.88 -8.11
CA MET A 175 -8.14 -3.30 -8.40
C MET A 175 -7.37 -2.27 -9.22
N GLU A 176 -8.03 -1.65 -10.19
CA GLU A 176 -7.41 -0.61 -11.03
C GLU A 176 -7.15 0.68 -10.24
N LYS A 177 -8.12 1.14 -9.44
CA LYS A 177 -7.92 2.27 -8.52
C LYS A 177 -6.78 2.01 -7.54
N LEU A 178 -6.65 0.78 -7.04
CA LEU A 178 -5.57 0.40 -6.14
C LEU A 178 -4.21 0.40 -6.83
N ARG A 179 -4.10 -0.10 -8.07
CA ARG A 179 -2.86 -0.02 -8.86
C ARG A 179 -2.43 1.43 -9.03
N GLN A 180 -3.36 2.31 -9.41
CA GLN A 180 -3.09 3.74 -9.56
C GLN A 180 -2.61 4.37 -8.24
N HIS A 181 -3.24 4.00 -7.11
CA HIS A 181 -2.82 4.45 -5.79
C HIS A 181 -1.38 3.99 -5.45
N ILE A 182 -1.08 2.69 -5.62
CA ILE A 182 0.26 2.14 -5.37
C ILE A 182 1.32 2.78 -6.29
N SER A 183 0.99 3.02 -7.57
CA SER A 183 1.88 3.72 -8.49
C SER A 183 2.15 5.16 -8.05
N SER A 184 1.14 5.87 -7.55
CA SER A 184 1.30 7.24 -7.02
C SER A 184 2.21 7.30 -5.80
N LEU A 185 2.10 6.29 -4.91
CA LEU A 185 2.99 6.16 -3.74
C LEU A 185 4.45 5.98 -4.19
N ASN A 186 4.71 5.12 -5.19
CA ASN A 186 6.06 4.90 -5.70
C ASN A 186 6.66 6.18 -6.34
N ASN A 187 5.88 6.92 -7.13
CA ASN A 187 6.34 8.14 -7.80
C ASN A 187 6.67 9.28 -6.80
N SER A 188 5.96 9.37 -5.68
CA SER A 188 6.27 10.35 -4.62
C SER A 188 7.65 10.11 -3.99
N THR A 189 8.06 8.84 -3.88
CA THR A 189 9.42 8.43 -3.50
C THR A 189 10.46 8.78 -4.57
N GLY A 190 10.08 8.77 -5.85
CA GLY A 190 10.95 9.09 -6.99
C GLY A 190 11.19 10.59 -7.23
N ALA A 191 10.16 11.43 -7.04
CA ALA A 191 10.28 12.90 -7.22
C ALA A 191 11.33 13.53 -6.29
N SER A 192 11.53 12.94 -5.10
CA SER A 192 12.62 13.34 -4.18
C SER A 192 14.04 13.11 -4.74
N LYS A 193 14.19 12.32 -5.81
CA LYS A 193 15.45 12.12 -6.55
C LYS A 193 15.64 13.13 -7.69
N GLU A 194 14.59 13.53 -8.39
CA GLU A 194 14.70 14.42 -9.58
C GLU A 194 14.87 15.90 -9.24
N GLU A 195 14.25 16.39 -8.16
CA GLU A 195 14.45 17.79 -7.71
C GLU A 195 15.88 18.06 -7.21
N LYS A 196 16.65 17.03 -6.86
CA LYS A 196 18.04 17.18 -6.41
C LYS A 196 19.07 17.21 -7.54
N ASN A 197 18.77 16.60 -8.69
CA ASN A 197 19.67 16.68 -9.84
C ASN A 197 19.61 18.04 -10.55
N LYS A 198 18.50 18.80 -10.43
CA LYS A 198 18.38 20.14 -11.03
C LYS A 198 18.99 21.26 -10.19
N ASN A 199 19.36 21.00 -8.93
CA ASN A 199 19.99 21.97 -8.03
C ASN A 199 21.49 21.70 -7.83
N ALA A 200 22.07 20.81 -8.63
CA ALA A 200 23.49 20.43 -8.59
C ALA A 200 24.28 20.84 -9.85
N ASP A 201 23.62 21.51 -10.80
CA ASP A 201 24.22 22.24 -11.94
C ASP A 201 24.09 23.75 -11.71
#